data_AF-A0A8B7J215-F1
#
_entry.id   AF-A0A8B7J215-F1
#
_cell.length_a   1.000
_cell.length_b   1.000
_cell.length_c   1.000
_cell.angle_alpha   90.00
_cell.angle_beta   90.00
_cell.angle_gamma   90.00
#
_symmetry.space_group_name_H-M   'P 1'
#
loop_
_entity.id
_entity.type
_entity.pdbx_description
1 polymer ?
#
loop_
_entity_poly.entity_id
_entity_poly.type
_entity_poly.pdbx_seq_one_letter_code
_entity_poly.pdbx_strand_id
1 'polypeptide(L)'
;AEECRRNREPLICPLCRSKWRSHDFYSHELPSPVDSSSVLRVVQQQTQQQSMLGSQRRTQDSNFNLTHYGVQQIPSAYKDLAEPWIQVFGMELVGCLFSRNWNIREMALRRLSHDVSGALLLANGESTGNSGSSNGNNTSAGALGAASGSSQTSISGDVVVESCCSVLSMVCADPVYKVYVAALKTLRAMLVYTPCHTLAERTKLQRLLKPVVETILVKCADANSRTSQLSVSTLLEMCKGQAGELAVGREILKSGSIGIGGVDYVLNCILGTQTESSNWQALLGRLCLIDRLLLEFPGEFYPHIVCGDVLQADTVVDRYKKLLSLLNFAVQSIDNSHSMVGKLSRRVFLSAARMVARVPHVFVKLLEMLSVTRSTHYARMRRRLMA
;
A
#
# COMPACT_ATOMS: atom_id res chain seq x y z
N ALA A 1 16.92 -3.11 13.34
CA ALA A 1 15.78 -3.22 14.28
C ALA A 1 16.28 -3.20 15.71
N GLU A 2 17.28 -4.01 16.06
CA GLU A 2 18.00 -3.90 17.34
C GLU A 2 18.69 -2.56 17.53
N GLU A 3 19.13 -1.88 16.47
CA GLU A 3 19.76 -0.57 16.56
C GLU A 3 18.78 0.57 16.92
N CYS A 4 17.61 0.67 16.26
CA CYS A 4 16.56 1.61 16.68
C CYS A 4 15.93 1.23 18.03
N ARG A 5 15.88 -0.07 18.39
CA ARG A 5 15.49 -0.53 19.73
C ARG A 5 16.53 -0.16 20.78
N ARG A 6 17.83 -0.30 20.47
CA ARG A 6 18.96 0.16 21.30
C ARG A 6 18.88 1.66 21.55
N ASN A 7 18.42 2.43 20.54
CA ASN A 7 18.38 3.88 20.59
C ASN A 7 17.03 4.48 21.05
N ARG A 8 16.02 3.64 21.40
CA ARG A 8 14.66 4.07 21.82
C ARG A 8 13.95 5.02 20.84
N GLU A 9 14.24 4.92 19.54
CA GLU A 9 13.63 5.80 18.53
C GLU A 9 12.26 5.26 18.08
N PRO A 10 11.25 6.14 17.89
CA PRO A 10 9.94 5.72 17.37
C PRO A 10 10.08 5.23 15.93
N LEU A 11 9.54 4.05 15.63
CA LEU A 11 9.43 3.60 14.25
C LEU A 11 8.35 4.43 13.54
N ILE A 12 8.70 5.03 12.41
CA ILE A 12 7.84 5.96 11.68
C ILE A 12 7.59 5.43 10.27
N CYS A 13 6.33 5.49 9.81
CA CYS A 13 5.97 5.16 8.44
C CYS A 13 6.63 6.17 7.46
N PRO A 14 7.46 5.74 6.51
CA PRO A 14 8.10 6.64 5.55
C PRO A 14 7.13 7.29 4.55
N LEU A 15 5.87 6.81 4.48
CA LEU A 15 4.82 7.40 3.65
C LEU A 15 4.06 8.48 4.40
N CYS A 16 3.40 8.15 5.51
CA CYS A 16 2.50 9.07 6.23
C CYS A 16 3.09 9.68 7.50
N ARG A 17 4.33 9.34 7.85
CA ARG A 17 5.01 9.78 9.08
C ARG A 17 4.30 9.41 10.39
N SER A 18 3.32 8.51 10.35
CA SER A 18 2.68 7.97 11.55
C SER A 18 3.68 7.20 12.41
N LYS A 19 3.54 7.31 13.73
CA LYS A 19 4.34 6.55 14.70
C LYS A 19 3.73 5.15 14.86
N TRP A 20 4.50 4.12 14.58
CA TRP A 20 4.12 2.74 14.89
C TRP A 20 4.26 2.51 16.40
N ARG A 21 3.21 2.03 17.07
CA ARG A 21 3.29 1.64 18.48
C ARG A 21 3.86 0.22 18.58
N SER A 22 4.78 0.01 19.51
CA SER A 22 5.38 -1.31 19.78
C SER A 22 4.37 -2.34 20.32
N HIS A 23 3.32 -1.88 21.00
CA HIS A 23 2.29 -2.75 21.62
C HIS A 23 1.30 -3.34 20.60
N ASP A 24 1.25 -2.80 19.39
CA ASP A 24 0.36 -3.31 18.35
C ASP A 24 0.82 -4.68 17.82
N PHE A 25 2.03 -5.15 18.14
CA PHE A 25 2.70 -6.22 17.38
C PHE A 25 3.27 -7.39 18.21
N TYR A 26 3.14 -7.39 19.54
CA TYR A 26 3.41 -8.56 20.38
C TYR A 26 2.15 -8.99 21.17
N SER A 27 1.36 -9.87 20.58
CA SER A 27 0.60 -10.89 21.34
C SER A 27 1.21 -12.25 21.01
N HIS A 28 2.51 -12.35 21.33
CA HIS A 28 3.33 -13.55 21.27
C HIS A 28 4.13 -13.61 22.57
N GLU A 29 3.42 -13.65 23.70
CA GLU A 29 3.73 -14.36 24.95
C GLU A 29 2.71 -13.92 26.01
N LEU A 30 2.20 -14.89 26.77
CA LEU A 30 1.36 -14.63 27.95
C LEU A 30 2.27 -14.02 29.04
N PRO A 31 1.84 -12.99 29.78
CA PRO A 31 2.43 -12.72 31.08
C PRO A 31 1.91 -13.81 32.04
N SER A 32 2.79 -14.68 32.51
CA SER A 32 2.56 -15.45 33.74
C SER A 32 2.61 -14.47 34.93
N PRO A 33 1.78 -14.64 35.98
CA PRO A 33 1.72 -13.67 37.07
C PRO A 33 2.92 -13.81 38.03
N VAL A 34 3.15 -12.73 38.79
CA VAL A 34 4.09 -12.52 39.94
C VAL A 34 5.60 -12.58 39.62
N ASP A 35 6.47 -11.65 40.02
CA ASP A 35 6.49 -10.81 41.23
C ASP A 35 7.17 -9.43 41.04
N SER A 36 6.81 -8.52 41.95
CA SER A 36 7.35 -7.18 42.13
C SER A 36 8.76 -7.20 42.73
N SER A 37 9.66 -6.32 42.26
CA SER A 37 10.56 -5.58 43.15
C SER A 37 11.31 -4.44 42.44
N SER A 38 11.03 -3.26 42.96
CA SER A 38 11.73 -2.00 42.82
C SER A 38 13.18 -2.06 43.29
N VAL A 39 14.13 -1.62 42.45
CA VAL A 39 15.43 -1.12 42.94
C VAL A 39 15.87 0.10 42.13
N LEU A 40 15.92 1.22 42.85
CA LEU A 40 16.60 2.48 42.53
C LEU A 40 18.04 2.22 42.05
N ARG A 41 18.57 3.04 41.13
CA ARG A 41 19.83 3.81 41.35
C ARG A 41 20.32 4.59 40.11
N VAL A 42 20.53 5.88 40.39
CA VAL A 42 21.69 6.72 40.08
C VAL A 42 21.88 7.21 38.64
N VAL A 43 21.46 8.47 38.49
CA VAL A 43 22.00 9.51 37.60
C VAL A 43 23.51 9.61 37.80
N GLN A 44 24.29 9.53 36.71
CA GLN A 44 25.62 10.11 36.67
C GLN A 44 25.75 10.99 35.43
N GLN A 45 25.75 12.29 35.68
CA GLN A 45 26.21 13.34 34.79
C GLN A 45 27.69 13.11 34.47
N GLN A 46 28.07 13.20 33.20
CA GLN A 46 29.40 13.64 32.82
C GLN A 46 29.31 14.63 31.66
N THR A 47 29.66 15.86 32.00
CA THR A 47 29.87 17.02 31.16
C THR A 47 31.38 17.12 30.91
N GLN A 48 31.85 17.13 29.66
CA GLN A 48 33.14 17.69 29.22
C GLN A 48 33.17 17.64 27.67
N GLN A 49 32.85 18.76 27.01
CA GLN A 49 33.78 19.77 26.49
C GLN A 49 34.37 19.46 25.11
N GLN A 50 33.76 20.12 24.12
CA GLN A 50 34.30 20.74 22.90
C GLN A 50 35.75 20.44 22.49
N SER A 51 35.90 19.90 21.28
CA SER A 51 37.03 20.21 20.40
C SER A 51 36.50 20.57 19.01
N MET A 52 36.71 21.84 18.65
CA MET A 52 36.46 22.44 17.34
C MET A 52 37.47 21.90 16.33
N LEU A 53 37.01 21.23 15.28
CA LEU A 53 37.73 21.06 14.02
C LEU A 53 36.69 20.94 12.91
N GLY A 54 36.68 21.96 12.04
CA GLY A 54 35.66 22.15 11.02
C GLY A 54 35.61 20.98 10.03
N SER A 55 34.44 20.37 9.92
CA SER A 55 34.10 19.51 8.78
C SER A 55 33.00 20.20 7.98
N GLN A 56 33.37 20.59 6.77
CA GLN A 56 32.54 21.24 5.77
C GLN A 56 31.14 20.63 5.70
N ARG A 57 30.11 21.49 5.79
CA ARG A 57 28.76 21.20 5.31
C ARG A 57 28.86 20.79 3.85
N ARG A 58 28.71 19.51 3.54
CA ARG A 58 28.37 19.05 2.20
C ARG A 58 26.89 19.35 1.97
N THR A 59 26.64 20.47 1.32
CA THR A 59 25.43 20.71 0.55
C THR A 59 25.37 19.61 -0.52
N GLN A 60 24.62 18.54 -0.26
CA GLN A 60 24.30 17.54 -1.28
C GLN A 60 23.17 18.12 -2.13
N ASP A 61 23.54 18.95 -3.09
CA ASP A 61 22.65 19.30 -4.18
C ASP A 61 22.40 18.09 -5.08
N SER A 62 21.14 17.97 -5.46
CA SER A 62 20.44 16.90 -6.14
C SER A 62 20.97 16.60 -7.55
N ASN A 63 22.16 16.02 -7.70
CA ASN A 63 22.65 15.55 -9.00
C ASN A 63 22.17 14.13 -9.31
N PHE A 64 20.99 14.02 -9.93
CA PHE A 64 20.38 12.78 -10.44
C PHE A 64 20.99 12.29 -11.77
N ASN A 65 22.31 12.41 -11.98
CA ASN A 65 22.93 11.98 -13.23
C ASN A 65 23.19 10.46 -13.21
N LEU A 66 22.24 9.69 -13.74
CA LEU A 66 22.36 8.23 -13.95
C LEU A 66 23.42 7.86 -15.02
N THR A 67 23.91 8.84 -15.79
CA THR A 67 24.84 8.67 -16.92
C THR A 67 26.20 8.07 -16.52
N HIS A 68 26.56 8.08 -15.23
CA HIS A 68 27.83 7.53 -14.75
C HIS A 68 27.84 6.00 -14.54
N TYR A 69 26.70 5.30 -14.65
CA TYR A 69 26.60 3.87 -14.30
C TYR A 69 26.65 2.88 -15.49
N GLY A 70 26.85 3.37 -16.72
CA GLY A 70 26.89 2.56 -17.94
C GLY A 70 25.52 1.94 -18.31
N VAL A 71 25.39 1.46 -19.56
CA VAL A 71 24.15 0.85 -20.04
C VAL A 71 23.91 -0.47 -19.30
N GLN A 72 22.96 -0.48 -18.38
CA GLN A 72 22.53 -1.69 -17.67
C GLN A 72 21.70 -2.56 -18.62
N GLN A 73 22.03 -3.85 -18.73
CA GLN A 73 21.31 -4.75 -19.63
C GLN A 73 20.03 -5.29 -18.99
N ILE A 74 18.94 -5.23 -19.73
CA ILE A 74 17.66 -5.86 -19.36
C ILE A 74 17.75 -7.35 -19.69
N PRO A 75 17.51 -8.26 -18.74
CA PRO A 75 17.55 -9.70 -19.02
C PRO A 75 16.53 -10.07 -20.10
N SER A 76 16.86 -11.04 -20.97
CA SER A 76 16.04 -11.42 -22.12
C SER A 76 14.60 -11.79 -21.75
N ALA A 77 14.41 -12.46 -20.60
CA ALA A 77 13.10 -12.84 -20.07
C ALA A 77 12.16 -11.65 -19.76
N TYR A 78 12.72 -10.43 -19.62
CA TYR A 78 11.95 -9.22 -19.29
C TYR A 78 11.87 -8.23 -20.46
N LYS A 79 12.39 -8.57 -21.65
CA LYS A 79 12.38 -7.66 -22.80
C LYS A 79 10.98 -7.22 -23.19
N ASP A 80 10.07 -8.18 -23.38
CA ASP A 80 8.69 -7.89 -23.80
C ASP A 80 7.92 -7.09 -22.75
N LEU A 81 8.18 -7.34 -21.46
CA LEU A 81 7.58 -6.60 -20.36
C LEU A 81 8.13 -5.16 -20.28
N ALA A 82 9.43 -4.98 -20.53
CA ALA A 82 10.12 -3.71 -20.39
C ALA A 82 9.98 -2.79 -21.61
N GLU A 83 9.63 -3.32 -22.78
CA GLU A 83 9.43 -2.54 -24.02
C GLU A 83 8.51 -1.32 -23.83
N PRO A 84 7.28 -1.43 -23.30
CA PRO A 84 6.44 -0.26 -23.05
C PRO A 84 7.08 0.71 -22.03
N TRP A 85 7.85 0.21 -21.07
CA TRP A 85 8.53 1.07 -20.10
C TRP A 85 9.64 1.87 -20.76
N ILE A 86 10.37 1.28 -21.71
CA ILE A 86 11.45 1.93 -22.46
C ILE A 86 10.88 3.06 -23.32
N GLN A 87 9.72 2.83 -23.95
CA GLN A 87 9.06 3.84 -24.77
C GLN A 87 8.65 5.08 -23.95
N VAL A 88 8.26 4.89 -22.68
CA VAL A 88 7.78 5.97 -21.82
C VAL A 88 8.90 6.63 -21.00
N PHE A 89 9.79 5.82 -20.42
CA PHE A 89 10.78 6.28 -19.45
C PHE A 89 12.24 6.22 -19.96
N GLY A 90 12.46 5.69 -21.16
CA GLY A 90 13.76 5.58 -21.77
C GLY A 90 14.57 4.36 -21.31
N MET A 91 15.43 3.86 -22.20
CA MET A 91 16.25 2.66 -21.98
C MET A 91 17.17 2.79 -20.75
N GLU A 92 17.77 3.96 -20.52
CA GLU A 92 18.72 4.16 -19.43
C GLU A 92 18.07 3.98 -18.05
N LEU A 93 16.90 4.58 -17.84
CA LEU A 93 16.18 4.47 -16.57
C LEU A 93 15.70 3.04 -16.35
N VAL A 94 15.10 2.44 -17.38
CA VAL A 94 14.56 1.08 -17.29
C VAL A 94 15.66 0.06 -17.04
N GLY A 95 16.80 0.16 -17.74
CA GLY A 95 17.96 -0.68 -17.47
C GLY A 95 18.42 -0.59 -16.01
N CYS A 96 18.42 0.61 -15.43
CA CYS A 96 18.80 0.81 -14.03
C CYS A 96 17.87 0.12 -13.03
N LEU A 97 16.59 -0.08 -13.35
CA LEU A 97 15.65 -0.86 -12.52
C LEU A 97 16.03 -2.34 -12.44
N PHE A 98 16.74 -2.88 -13.42
CA PHE A 98 17.23 -4.27 -13.44
C PHE A 98 18.66 -4.42 -12.89
N SER A 99 19.29 -3.34 -12.44
CA SER A 99 20.67 -3.41 -11.94
C SER A 99 20.78 -4.34 -10.74
N ARG A 100 21.87 -5.11 -10.67
CA ARG A 100 22.20 -5.91 -9.48
C ARG A 100 22.50 -5.05 -8.25
N ASN A 101 22.93 -3.80 -8.46
CA ASN A 101 23.19 -2.86 -7.37
C ASN A 101 21.88 -2.20 -6.91
N TRP A 102 21.47 -2.49 -5.67
CA TRP A 102 20.25 -1.95 -5.09
C TRP A 102 20.25 -0.42 -4.98
N ASN A 103 21.43 0.22 -4.83
CA ASN A 103 21.51 1.68 -4.81
C ASN A 103 21.11 2.27 -6.17
N ILE A 104 21.51 1.63 -7.27
CA ILE A 104 21.16 2.06 -8.63
C ILE A 104 19.65 1.91 -8.84
N ARG A 105 19.07 0.77 -8.43
CA ARG A 105 17.61 0.56 -8.48
C ARG A 105 16.85 1.60 -7.65
N GLU A 106 17.32 1.89 -6.44
CA GLU A 106 16.72 2.91 -5.57
C GLU A 106 16.78 4.31 -6.22
N MET A 107 17.92 4.71 -6.78
CA MET A 107 18.08 5.99 -7.48
C MET A 107 17.19 6.06 -8.73
N ALA A 108 17.09 4.98 -9.49
CA ALA A 108 16.20 4.88 -10.64
C ALA A 108 14.74 5.09 -10.23
N LEU A 109 14.30 4.51 -9.11
CA LEU A 109 12.94 4.75 -8.60
C LEU A 109 12.72 6.19 -8.14
N ARG A 110 13.71 6.82 -7.48
CA ARG A 110 13.61 8.24 -7.14
C ARG A 110 13.50 9.11 -8.39
N ARG A 111 14.26 8.80 -9.44
CA ARG A 111 14.19 9.50 -10.72
C ARG A 111 12.84 9.26 -11.41
N LEU A 112 12.38 8.02 -11.48
CA LEU A 112 11.06 7.65 -12.00
C LEU A 112 9.93 8.41 -11.29
N SER A 113 10.01 8.56 -9.97
CA SER A 113 9.06 9.35 -9.20
C SER A 113 8.98 10.81 -9.66
N HIS A 114 10.11 11.42 -10.03
CA HIS A 114 10.14 12.78 -10.57
C HIS A 114 9.62 12.84 -12.00
N ASP A 115 10.04 11.90 -12.86
CA ASP A 115 9.62 11.86 -14.27
C ASP A 115 8.10 11.63 -14.40
N VAL A 116 7.52 10.72 -13.59
CA VAL A 116 6.06 10.49 -13.55
C VAL A 116 5.31 11.71 -13.05
N SER A 117 5.78 12.36 -11.98
CA SER A 117 5.12 13.57 -11.45
C SER A 117 5.15 14.70 -12.49
N GLY A 118 6.28 14.90 -13.16
CA GLY A 118 6.44 15.90 -14.22
C GLY A 118 5.55 15.63 -15.42
N ALA A 119 5.52 14.39 -15.92
CA ALA A 119 4.71 14.01 -17.07
C ALA A 119 3.20 14.16 -16.80
N LEU A 120 2.73 13.78 -15.60
CA LEU A 120 1.33 13.96 -15.22
C LEU A 120 0.98 15.45 -15.08
N LEU A 121 1.84 16.26 -14.44
CA LEU A 121 1.62 17.70 -14.35
C LEU A 121 1.50 18.38 -15.73
N LEU A 122 2.33 17.98 -16.69
CA LEU A 122 2.25 18.47 -18.07
C LEU A 122 0.94 18.09 -18.75
N ALA A 123 0.53 16.82 -18.67
CA ALA A 123 -0.73 16.34 -19.24
C ALA A 123 -1.97 17.06 -18.65
N ASN A 124 -1.91 17.41 -17.37
CA ASN A 124 -2.96 18.18 -16.69
C ASN A 124 -2.96 19.67 -17.08
N GLY A 125 -1.79 20.27 -17.31
CA GLY A 125 -1.66 21.67 -17.75
C GLY A 125 -2.26 21.90 -19.14
N GLU A 126 -2.00 20.98 -20.08
CA GLU A 126 -2.52 21.05 -21.46
C GLU A 126 -4.05 20.98 -21.51
N SER A 127 -4.67 20.20 -20.62
CA SER A 127 -6.13 20.05 -20.54
C SER A 127 -6.86 21.31 -20.08
N THR A 128 -6.17 22.24 -19.40
CA THR A 128 -6.77 23.46 -18.83
C THR A 128 -6.64 24.67 -19.77
N GLY A 129 -5.84 24.57 -20.85
CA GLY A 129 -5.51 25.67 -21.75
C GLY A 129 -6.38 25.80 -23.00
N ASN A 130 -7.23 24.83 -23.33
CA ASN A 130 -7.92 24.80 -24.64
C ASN A 130 -9.35 25.37 -24.65
N SER A 131 -9.70 26.19 -23.65
CA SER A 131 -11.00 26.86 -23.52
C SER A 131 -10.84 28.37 -23.62
N GLY A 132 -10.28 28.87 -24.72
CA GLY A 132 -10.09 30.30 -24.91
C GLY A 132 -9.70 30.69 -26.33
N SER A 133 -10.65 31.28 -27.04
CA SER A 133 -10.43 32.19 -28.18
C SER A 133 -10.03 31.57 -29.53
N SER A 134 -11.03 31.17 -30.31
CA SER A 134 -11.02 31.46 -31.75
C SER A 134 -11.58 32.87 -31.94
N ASN A 135 -10.68 33.85 -31.98
CA ASN A 135 -10.95 35.26 -32.15
C ASN A 135 -11.00 35.64 -33.64
N GLY A 136 -11.71 36.74 -33.93
CA GLY A 136 -11.92 37.27 -35.26
C GLY A 136 -10.66 37.72 -36.01
N ASN A 137 -10.87 37.83 -37.32
CA ASN A 137 -10.14 38.61 -38.33
C ASN A 137 -9.28 39.77 -37.79
N ASN A 138 -7.98 39.80 -38.11
CA ASN A 138 -7.40 40.65 -39.16
C ASN A 138 -5.85 40.64 -39.21
N THR A 139 -5.35 40.41 -40.43
CA THR A 139 -4.19 41.04 -41.12
C THR A 139 -2.75 40.91 -40.59
N SER A 140 -2.02 40.00 -41.26
CA SER A 140 -0.81 40.19 -42.08
C SER A 140 0.61 40.32 -41.47
N ALA A 141 1.46 39.43 -41.99
CA ALA A 141 2.84 39.59 -42.47
C ALA A 141 4.01 39.43 -41.48
N GLY A 142 4.76 38.33 -41.67
CA GLY A 142 6.07 38.10 -41.06
C GLY A 142 6.48 36.63 -41.04
N ALA A 143 6.53 35.97 -42.21
CA ALA A 143 7.09 34.62 -42.34
C ALA A 143 8.60 34.70 -42.59
N LEU A 144 9.37 33.84 -41.90
CA LEU A 144 10.69 33.22 -42.20
C LEU A 144 11.17 32.56 -40.88
N GLY A 145 10.96 31.26 -40.64
CA GLY A 145 11.94 30.17 -40.86
C GLY A 145 12.92 30.05 -39.68
N ALA A 146 13.23 28.92 -39.03
CA ALA A 146 12.98 27.51 -39.32
C ALA A 146 13.21 26.66 -38.04
N ALA A 147 12.49 25.54 -37.99
CA ALA A 147 12.80 24.23 -37.42
C ALA A 147 13.91 24.08 -36.37
N SER A 148 13.52 23.58 -35.19
CA SER A 148 14.30 22.54 -34.52
C SER A 148 13.34 21.45 -34.05
N GLY A 149 13.48 20.27 -34.67
CA GLY A 149 12.62 19.12 -34.48
C GLY A 149 12.87 18.48 -33.12
N SER A 150 11.82 18.40 -32.34
CA SER A 150 11.59 17.33 -31.40
C SER A 150 10.13 16.98 -31.57
N SER A 151 9.85 15.93 -32.34
CA SER A 151 8.59 15.21 -32.26
C SER A 151 8.50 14.58 -30.87
N GLN A 152 8.30 15.40 -29.84
CA GLN A 152 7.71 14.98 -28.59
C GLN A 152 6.29 14.58 -28.96
N THR A 153 6.10 13.32 -29.33
CA THR A 153 4.80 12.68 -29.21
C THR A 153 4.36 12.96 -27.78
N SER A 154 3.35 13.80 -27.59
CA SER A 154 2.81 14.11 -26.27
C SER A 154 2.34 12.79 -25.65
N ILE A 155 3.16 12.24 -24.74
CA ILE A 155 2.86 10.95 -24.11
C ILE A 155 1.66 11.20 -23.21
N SER A 156 0.53 10.55 -23.52
CA SER A 156 -0.67 10.66 -22.72
C SER A 156 -0.41 10.24 -21.28
N GLY A 157 -0.94 11.00 -20.31
CA GLY A 157 -0.84 10.67 -18.88
C GLY A 157 -1.33 9.26 -18.55
N ASP A 158 -2.30 8.74 -19.30
CA ASP A 158 -2.80 7.37 -19.15
C ASP A 158 -1.72 6.32 -19.41
N VAL A 159 -0.89 6.50 -20.43
CA VAL A 159 0.20 5.59 -20.80
C VAL A 159 1.31 5.64 -19.73
N VAL A 160 1.54 6.82 -19.15
CA VAL A 160 2.48 7.00 -18.03
C VAL A 160 2.01 6.24 -16.79
N VAL A 161 0.72 6.36 -16.41
CA VAL A 161 0.16 5.65 -15.26
C VAL A 161 0.21 4.13 -15.48
N GLU A 162 -0.16 3.66 -16.67
CA GLU A 162 -0.12 2.24 -17.03
C GLU A 162 1.30 1.67 -16.93
N SER A 163 2.28 2.35 -17.53
CA SER A 163 3.69 1.92 -17.49
C SER A 163 4.26 1.98 -16.08
N CYS A 164 3.92 3.02 -15.30
CA CYS A 164 4.36 3.14 -13.91
C CYS A 164 3.74 2.04 -13.02
N CYS A 165 2.45 1.73 -13.16
CA CYS A 165 1.81 0.63 -12.44
C CYS A 165 2.48 -0.73 -12.79
N SER A 166 2.80 -0.94 -14.06
CA SER A 166 3.50 -2.14 -14.52
C SER A 166 4.89 -2.26 -13.89
N VAL A 167 5.70 -1.19 -13.90
CA VAL A 167 6.99 -1.14 -13.17
C VAL A 167 6.81 -1.41 -11.67
N LEU A 168 5.85 -0.74 -11.03
CA LEU A 168 5.58 -0.86 -9.60
C LEU A 168 5.16 -2.27 -9.20
N SER A 169 4.44 -2.99 -10.05
CA SER A 169 4.05 -4.38 -9.80
C SER A 169 5.27 -5.30 -9.61
N MET A 170 6.36 -5.01 -10.33
CA MET A 170 7.64 -5.71 -10.22
C MET A 170 8.48 -5.18 -9.05
N VAL A 171 8.73 -3.87 -8.97
CA VAL A 171 9.70 -3.32 -7.99
C VAL A 171 9.18 -3.32 -6.56
N CYS A 172 7.86 -3.39 -6.34
CA CYS A 172 7.31 -3.60 -5.00
C CYS A 172 7.66 -4.98 -4.43
N ALA A 173 8.07 -5.94 -5.27
CA ALA A 173 8.52 -7.25 -4.84
C ALA A 173 10.00 -7.25 -4.38
N ASP A 174 10.75 -6.16 -4.62
CA ASP A 174 12.19 -6.10 -4.36
C ASP A 174 12.53 -6.54 -2.92
N PRO A 175 13.51 -7.43 -2.73
CA PRO A 175 13.88 -7.93 -1.40
C PRO A 175 14.55 -6.86 -0.54
N VAL A 176 15.08 -5.79 -1.13
CA VAL A 176 15.79 -4.72 -0.43
C VAL A 176 14.81 -3.67 0.07
N TYR A 177 14.71 -3.54 1.39
CA TYR A 177 13.80 -2.60 2.05
C TYR A 177 13.89 -1.16 1.54
N LYS A 178 15.11 -0.63 1.27
CA LYS A 178 15.27 0.75 0.76
C LYS A 178 14.68 0.92 -0.65
N VAL A 179 14.85 -0.07 -1.52
CA VAL A 179 14.26 -0.08 -2.86
C VAL A 179 12.74 -0.18 -2.76
N TYR A 180 12.22 -1.05 -1.88
CA TYR A 180 10.79 -1.14 -1.60
C TYR A 180 10.19 0.19 -1.11
N VAL A 181 10.86 0.89 -0.20
CA VAL A 181 10.43 2.23 0.24
C VAL A 181 10.40 3.23 -0.92
N ALA A 182 11.41 3.22 -1.80
CA ALA A 182 11.42 4.08 -2.98
C ALA A 182 10.28 3.75 -3.96
N ALA A 183 9.94 2.46 -4.12
CA ALA A 183 8.80 2.02 -4.93
C ALA A 183 7.47 2.56 -4.36
N LEU A 184 7.25 2.44 -3.04
CA LEU A 184 6.03 2.97 -2.42
C LEU A 184 5.94 4.50 -2.47
N LYS A 185 7.08 5.20 -2.39
CA LYS A 185 7.12 6.66 -2.61
C LYS A 185 6.77 7.03 -4.05
N THR A 186 7.23 6.24 -5.01
CA THR A 186 6.89 6.39 -6.43
C THR A 186 5.40 6.14 -6.68
N LEU A 187 4.83 5.11 -6.05
CA LEU A 187 3.39 4.85 -6.05
C LEU A 187 2.61 6.06 -5.52
N ARG A 188 3.00 6.60 -4.35
CA ARG A 188 2.37 7.80 -3.80
C ARG A 188 2.48 8.98 -4.77
N ALA A 189 3.66 9.25 -5.31
CA ALA A 189 3.90 10.36 -6.23
C ALA A 189 3.01 10.26 -7.48
N MET A 190 2.89 9.06 -8.06
CA MET A 190 1.98 8.81 -9.18
C MET A 190 0.53 9.10 -8.80
N LEU A 191 0.04 8.54 -7.67
CA LEU A 191 -1.36 8.68 -7.28
C LEU A 191 -1.77 10.13 -7.03
N VAL A 192 -0.93 10.93 -6.36
CA VAL A 192 -1.28 12.32 -6.02
C VAL A 192 -1.41 13.24 -7.24
N TYR A 193 -0.82 12.87 -8.38
CA TYR A 193 -0.92 13.59 -9.66
C TYR A 193 -1.77 12.87 -10.71
N THR A 194 -2.37 11.71 -10.39
CA THR A 194 -3.25 11.00 -11.34
C THR A 194 -4.66 11.62 -11.33
N PRO A 195 -5.18 12.11 -12.48
CA PRO A 195 -6.57 12.53 -12.57
C PRO A 195 -7.51 11.32 -12.51
N CYS A 196 -8.64 11.47 -11.80
CA CYS A 196 -9.65 10.42 -11.70
C CYS A 196 -10.99 11.06 -11.30
N HIS A 197 -11.79 11.43 -12.29
CA HIS A 197 -13.06 12.14 -12.17
C HIS A 197 -14.25 11.23 -12.53
N THR A 198 -14.05 10.26 -13.43
CA THR A 198 -15.12 9.37 -13.90
C THR A 198 -15.03 7.97 -13.32
N LEU A 199 -16.17 7.26 -13.25
CA LEU A 199 -16.20 5.87 -12.79
C LEU A 199 -15.42 4.93 -13.73
N ALA A 200 -15.35 5.26 -15.02
CA ALA A 200 -14.54 4.53 -16.01
C ALA A 200 -13.04 4.66 -15.70
N GLU A 201 -12.56 5.87 -15.43
CA GLU A 201 -11.18 6.13 -14.98
C GLU A 201 -10.87 5.40 -13.68
N ARG A 202 -11.76 5.44 -12.68
CA ARG A 202 -11.60 4.68 -11.44
C ARG A 202 -11.43 3.20 -11.74
N THR A 203 -12.30 2.62 -12.56
CA THR A 203 -12.26 1.19 -12.91
C THR A 203 -10.97 0.82 -13.63
N LYS A 204 -10.50 1.67 -14.56
CA LYS A 204 -9.21 1.51 -15.23
C LYS A 204 -8.05 1.56 -14.23
N LEU A 205 -8.01 2.56 -13.37
CA LEU A 205 -6.96 2.72 -12.36
C LEU A 205 -6.94 1.57 -11.35
N GLN A 206 -8.10 1.09 -10.91
CA GLN A 206 -8.23 -0.10 -10.05
C GLN A 206 -7.63 -1.34 -10.72
N ARG A 207 -7.86 -1.52 -12.02
CA ARG A 207 -7.30 -2.65 -12.78
C ARG A 207 -5.78 -2.57 -12.87
N LEU A 208 -5.24 -1.38 -13.13
CA LEU A 208 -3.79 -1.14 -13.23
C LEU A 208 -3.09 -1.30 -11.88
N LEU A 209 -3.72 -0.87 -10.78
CA LEU A 209 -3.16 -0.97 -9.45
C LEU A 209 -3.29 -2.37 -8.83
N LYS A 210 -4.21 -3.21 -9.30
CA LYS A 210 -4.46 -4.53 -8.70
C LYS A 210 -3.18 -5.37 -8.55
N PRO A 211 -2.32 -5.55 -9.57
CA PRO A 211 -1.05 -6.28 -9.42
C PRO A 211 -0.10 -5.66 -8.40
N VAL A 212 -0.06 -4.32 -8.30
CA VAL A 212 0.75 -3.61 -7.30
C VAL A 212 0.26 -3.91 -5.89
N VAL A 213 -1.06 -3.87 -5.67
CA VAL A 213 -1.68 -4.19 -4.38
C VAL A 213 -1.47 -5.66 -4.02
N GLU A 214 -1.58 -6.58 -4.98
CA GLU A 214 -1.30 -8.00 -4.76
C GLU A 214 0.16 -8.24 -4.32
N THR A 215 1.13 -7.56 -4.93
CA THR A 215 2.53 -7.62 -4.49
C THR A 215 2.71 -7.07 -3.07
N ILE A 216 2.06 -5.95 -2.73
CA ILE A 216 2.12 -5.37 -1.37
C ILE A 216 1.43 -6.30 -0.35
N LEU A 217 0.33 -6.97 -0.71
CA LEU A 217 -0.36 -7.93 0.15
C LEU A 217 0.57 -9.07 0.57
N VAL A 218 1.39 -9.61 -0.34
CA VAL A 218 2.40 -10.64 0.01
C VAL A 218 3.41 -10.08 1.03
N LYS A 219 3.84 -8.84 0.86
CA LYS A 219 4.77 -8.16 1.78
C LYS A 219 4.17 -7.91 3.17
N CYS A 220 2.85 -7.91 3.35
CA CYS A 220 2.22 -7.85 4.69
C CYS A 220 2.56 -9.07 5.57
N ALA A 221 3.02 -10.18 4.99
CA ALA A 221 3.52 -11.36 5.70
C ALA A 221 5.05 -11.54 5.57
N ASP A 222 5.78 -10.47 5.26
CA ASP A 222 7.24 -10.50 5.21
C ASP A 222 7.84 -10.77 6.60
N ALA A 223 8.85 -11.63 6.65
CA ALA A 223 9.57 -11.99 7.88
C ALA A 223 10.24 -10.77 8.54
N ASN A 224 10.62 -9.77 7.74
CA ASN A 224 11.07 -8.49 8.26
C ASN A 224 9.87 -7.65 8.71
N SER A 225 9.77 -7.45 10.03
CA SER A 225 8.68 -6.68 10.63
C SER A 225 8.56 -5.26 10.08
N ARG A 226 9.66 -4.62 9.67
CA ARG A 226 9.64 -3.27 9.10
C ARG A 226 8.98 -3.24 7.73
N THR A 227 9.25 -4.27 6.92
CA THR A 227 8.63 -4.43 5.60
C THR A 227 7.13 -4.68 5.77
N SER A 228 6.74 -5.69 6.56
CA SER A 228 5.34 -6.03 6.76
C SER A 228 4.52 -4.91 7.39
N GLN A 229 5.07 -4.18 8.37
CA GLN A 229 4.41 -3.01 8.96
C GLN A 229 4.18 -1.89 7.94
N LEU A 230 5.18 -1.61 7.11
CA LEU A 230 5.05 -0.62 6.05
C LEU A 230 3.99 -1.05 5.02
N SER A 231 3.99 -2.31 4.59
CA SER A 231 3.00 -2.84 3.66
C SER A 231 1.58 -2.72 4.20
N VAL A 232 1.35 -3.14 5.45
CA VAL A 232 0.06 -2.99 6.12
C VAL A 232 -0.35 -1.52 6.20
N SER A 233 0.54 -0.65 6.69
CA SER A 233 0.26 0.79 6.82
C SER A 233 -0.09 1.43 5.47
N THR A 234 0.59 1.02 4.40
CA THR A 234 0.35 1.51 3.04
C THR A 234 -1.07 1.15 2.57
N LEU A 235 -1.50 -0.10 2.79
CA LEU A 235 -2.85 -0.53 2.39
C LEU A 235 -3.94 0.07 3.29
N LEU A 236 -3.66 0.33 4.57
CA LEU A 236 -4.58 1.08 5.44
C LEU A 236 -4.71 2.55 5.00
N GLU A 237 -3.62 3.20 4.58
CA GLU A 237 -3.69 4.54 3.97
C GLU A 237 -4.52 4.54 2.67
N MET A 238 -4.43 3.48 1.87
CA MET A 238 -5.28 3.32 0.69
C MET A 238 -6.76 3.14 1.06
N CYS A 239 -7.06 2.44 2.16
CA CYS A 239 -8.42 2.26 2.66
C CYS A 239 -9.09 3.57 3.08
N LYS A 240 -8.31 4.53 3.60
CA LYS A 240 -8.79 5.89 3.94
C LYS A 240 -9.25 6.69 2.71
N GLY A 241 -8.99 6.21 1.49
CA GLY A 241 -9.44 6.82 0.26
C GLY A 241 -8.92 8.25 0.11
N GLN A 242 -9.82 9.20 -0.17
CA GLN A 242 -9.45 10.60 -0.36
C GLN A 242 -9.06 11.33 0.94
N ALA A 243 -9.30 10.74 2.11
CA ALA A 243 -8.83 11.29 3.38
C ALA A 243 -7.42 10.81 3.77
N GLY A 244 -6.86 9.85 3.03
CA GLY A 244 -5.55 9.25 3.30
C GLY A 244 -4.39 9.95 2.59
N GLU A 245 -3.16 9.54 2.94
CA GLU A 245 -1.95 10.06 2.30
C GLU A 245 -1.73 9.54 0.86
N LEU A 246 -2.52 8.54 0.44
CA LEU A 246 -2.56 8.00 -0.92
C LEU A 246 -3.79 8.48 -1.73
N ALA A 247 -4.36 9.63 -1.33
CA ALA A 247 -5.43 10.29 -2.05
C ALA A 247 -5.07 10.55 -3.53
N VAL A 248 -5.98 10.18 -4.43
CA VAL A 248 -5.77 10.29 -5.88
C VAL A 248 -6.03 11.72 -6.33
N GLY A 249 -5.11 12.29 -7.10
CA GLY A 249 -5.23 13.66 -7.61
C GLY A 249 -5.16 14.74 -6.52
N ARG A 250 -4.56 14.43 -5.36
CA ARG A 250 -4.46 15.36 -4.21
C ARG A 250 -3.73 16.66 -4.54
N GLU A 251 -2.72 16.61 -5.39
CA GLU A 251 -1.87 17.77 -5.74
C GLU A 251 -2.31 18.47 -7.03
N ILE A 252 -3.46 18.06 -7.60
CA ILE A 252 -4.05 18.71 -8.78
C ILE A 252 -5.03 19.79 -8.31
N LEU A 253 -4.88 21.01 -8.82
CA LEU A 253 -5.80 22.12 -8.52
C LEU A 253 -7.24 21.77 -8.93
N LYS A 254 -8.20 21.93 -8.00
CA LYS A 254 -9.63 21.60 -8.19
C LYS A 254 -9.86 20.16 -8.68
N SER A 255 -9.12 19.19 -8.15
CA SER A 255 -9.17 17.82 -8.68
C SER A 255 -10.57 17.21 -8.69
N GLY A 256 -11.45 17.50 -7.73
CA GLY A 256 -12.78 16.87 -7.67
C GLY A 256 -12.72 15.35 -7.79
N SER A 257 -11.60 14.74 -7.37
CA SER A 257 -11.32 13.34 -7.69
C SER A 257 -12.25 12.44 -6.89
N ILE A 258 -12.85 11.48 -7.58
CA ILE A 258 -13.69 10.47 -6.94
C ILE A 258 -12.85 9.42 -6.20
N GLY A 259 -11.53 9.36 -6.45
CA GLY A 259 -10.61 8.42 -5.80
C GLY A 259 -10.77 6.95 -6.21
N ILE A 260 -9.99 6.09 -5.56
CA ILE A 260 -9.85 4.68 -5.95
C ILE A 260 -10.88 3.73 -5.33
N GLY A 261 -11.76 4.22 -4.44
CA GLY A 261 -12.80 3.40 -3.79
C GLY A 261 -12.47 2.88 -2.39
N GLY A 262 -11.35 3.30 -1.79
CA GLY A 262 -11.06 3.09 -0.36
C GLY A 262 -11.12 1.63 0.07
N VAL A 263 -11.82 1.36 1.18
CA VAL A 263 -12.00 0.02 1.76
C VAL A 263 -12.54 -0.97 0.74
N ASP A 264 -13.56 -0.62 -0.05
CA ASP A 264 -14.21 -1.56 -0.97
C ASP A 264 -13.26 -2.07 -2.07
N TYR A 265 -12.39 -1.19 -2.57
CA TYR A 265 -11.36 -1.58 -3.53
C TYR A 265 -10.34 -2.55 -2.91
N VAL A 266 -9.88 -2.28 -1.68
CA VAL A 266 -8.92 -3.14 -1.00
C VAL A 266 -9.55 -4.49 -0.64
N LEU A 267 -10.82 -4.53 -0.23
CA LEU A 267 -11.57 -5.78 -0.02
C LEU A 267 -11.65 -6.61 -1.31
N ASN A 268 -11.92 -5.96 -2.45
CA ASN A 268 -11.92 -6.64 -3.74
C ASN A 268 -10.54 -7.22 -4.10
N CYS A 269 -9.44 -6.57 -3.70
CA CYS A 269 -8.09 -7.12 -3.90
C CYS A 269 -7.78 -8.29 -2.95
N ILE A 270 -8.28 -8.24 -1.71
CA ILE A 270 -8.12 -9.35 -0.75
C ILE A 270 -8.86 -10.60 -1.24
N LEU A 271 -10.13 -10.42 -1.64
CA LEU A 271 -11.05 -11.51 -1.96
C LEU A 271 -11.00 -11.97 -3.43
N GLY A 272 -10.53 -11.10 -4.34
CA GLY A 272 -10.67 -11.29 -5.79
C GLY A 272 -9.55 -12.07 -6.48
N THR A 273 -8.56 -12.59 -5.74
CA THR A 273 -7.50 -13.46 -6.29
C THR A 273 -7.65 -14.84 -5.68
N GLN A 274 -7.97 -15.84 -6.50
CA GLN A 274 -7.89 -17.23 -6.07
C GLN A 274 -6.43 -17.51 -5.72
N THR A 275 -6.13 -17.59 -4.43
CA THR A 275 -4.78 -17.88 -3.95
C THR A 275 -4.65 -19.38 -3.88
N GLU A 276 -3.72 -19.96 -4.64
CA GLU A 276 -3.41 -21.37 -4.50
C GLU A 276 -3.05 -21.69 -3.04
N SER A 277 -3.54 -22.82 -2.54
CA SER A 277 -3.29 -23.28 -1.17
C SER A 277 -1.80 -23.49 -0.87
N SER A 278 -0.97 -23.64 -1.92
CA SER A 278 0.49 -23.73 -1.89
C SER A 278 1.18 -22.42 -1.50
N ASN A 279 0.58 -21.26 -1.80
CA ASN A 279 1.17 -19.95 -1.54
C ASN A 279 0.72 -19.41 -0.17
N TRP A 280 1.25 -20.03 0.88
CA TRP A 280 0.93 -19.67 2.28
C TRP A 280 1.21 -18.20 2.60
N GLN A 281 2.23 -17.58 1.99
CA GLN A 281 2.61 -16.20 2.28
C GLN A 281 1.59 -15.21 1.74
N ALA A 282 1.08 -15.44 0.52
CA ALA A 282 0.02 -14.63 -0.06
C ALA A 282 -1.28 -14.70 0.75
N LEU A 283 -1.61 -15.89 1.29
CA LEU A 283 -2.75 -16.08 2.16
C LEU A 283 -2.54 -15.41 3.53
N LEU A 284 -1.36 -15.60 4.14
CA LEU A 284 -1.02 -14.99 5.43
C LEU A 284 -1.05 -13.46 5.35
N GLY A 285 -0.54 -12.87 4.25
CA GLY A 285 -0.51 -11.44 4.04
C GLY A 285 -1.91 -10.81 4.00
N ARG A 286 -2.85 -11.49 3.33
CA ARG A 286 -4.28 -11.12 3.33
C ARG A 286 -4.88 -11.18 4.73
N LEU A 287 -4.62 -12.27 5.47
CA LEU A 287 -5.10 -12.42 6.85
C LEU A 287 -4.53 -11.35 7.80
N CYS A 288 -3.24 -11.00 7.64
CA CYS A 288 -2.59 -9.92 8.39
C CYS A 288 -3.29 -8.57 8.14
N LEU A 289 -3.66 -8.29 6.89
CA LEU A 289 -4.39 -7.06 6.57
C LEU A 289 -5.82 -7.10 7.11
N ILE A 290 -6.54 -8.23 6.99
CA ILE A 290 -7.90 -8.38 7.54
C ILE A 290 -7.93 -8.09 9.04
N ASP A 291 -7.02 -8.70 9.80
CA ASP A 291 -6.91 -8.49 11.26
C ASP A 291 -6.77 -7.00 11.60
N ARG A 292 -6.03 -6.25 10.77
CA ARG A 292 -5.83 -4.80 10.94
C ARG A 292 -7.00 -3.96 10.46
N LEU A 293 -7.65 -4.33 9.36
CA LEU A 293 -8.83 -3.63 8.84
C LEU A 293 -9.97 -3.62 9.85
N LEU A 294 -10.22 -4.77 10.49
CA LEU A 294 -11.29 -4.91 11.49
C LEU A 294 -11.03 -4.05 12.75
N LEU A 295 -9.77 -3.75 13.05
CA LEU A 295 -9.37 -2.91 14.17
C LEU A 295 -9.36 -1.42 13.82
N GLU A 296 -8.87 -1.06 12.62
CA GLU A 296 -8.69 0.32 12.19
C GLU A 296 -10.02 0.96 11.72
N PHE A 297 -10.91 0.18 11.11
CA PHE A 297 -12.18 0.67 10.56
C PHE A 297 -13.39 -0.06 11.17
N PRO A 298 -13.58 -0.06 12.50
CA PRO A 298 -14.65 -0.83 13.12
C PRO A 298 -16.04 -0.39 12.64
N GLY A 299 -16.23 0.89 12.29
CA GLY A 299 -17.50 1.39 11.75
C GLY A 299 -17.89 0.81 10.39
N GLU A 300 -16.93 0.35 9.58
CA GLU A 300 -17.19 -0.26 8.26
C GLU A 300 -17.61 -1.74 8.37
N PHE A 301 -17.16 -2.44 9.41
CA PHE A 301 -17.35 -3.88 9.56
C PHE A 301 -18.32 -4.26 10.68
N TYR A 302 -18.52 -3.37 11.65
CA TYR A 302 -19.41 -3.54 12.79
C TYR A 302 -20.38 -2.37 12.87
N PRO A 303 -21.40 -2.30 11.98
CA PRO A 303 -22.30 -1.15 11.89
C PRO A 303 -23.03 -0.82 13.19
N HIS A 304 -23.25 -1.81 14.07
CA HIS A 304 -23.86 -1.64 15.38
C HIS A 304 -23.06 -0.74 16.33
N ILE A 305 -21.77 -0.49 16.06
CA ILE A 305 -20.93 0.42 16.86
C ILE A 305 -21.27 1.88 16.57
N VAL A 306 -21.73 2.19 15.35
CA VAL A 306 -21.97 3.57 14.88
C VAL A 306 -23.46 3.90 14.84
N CYS A 307 -24.28 3.01 14.30
CA CYS A 307 -25.74 3.12 14.36
C CYS A 307 -26.25 2.30 15.53
N GLY A 308 -26.86 2.97 16.52
CA GLY A 308 -27.65 2.30 17.56
C GLY A 308 -28.73 1.40 16.96
N ASP A 309 -29.15 0.40 17.73
CA ASP A 309 -30.03 -0.70 17.31
C ASP A 309 -31.31 -0.23 16.63
N VAL A 310 -31.35 -0.28 15.28
CA VAL A 310 -32.57 -0.11 14.50
C VAL A 310 -32.68 -1.22 13.45
N LEU A 311 -33.44 -2.25 13.84
CA LEU A 311 -34.52 -3.00 13.17
C LEU A 311 -34.30 -3.88 11.90
N GLN A 312 -35.13 -4.94 11.89
CA GLN A 312 -35.47 -6.00 10.90
C GLN A 312 -34.41 -7.04 10.52
N ALA A 313 -34.74 -8.33 10.73
CA ALA A 313 -33.85 -9.48 10.58
C ALA A 313 -33.31 -9.70 9.15
N ASP A 314 -34.11 -9.38 8.12
CA ASP A 314 -33.73 -9.62 6.72
C ASP A 314 -32.74 -8.58 6.17
N THR A 315 -32.67 -7.38 6.74
CA THR A 315 -31.70 -6.35 6.30
C THR A 315 -30.35 -6.49 6.99
N VAL A 316 -30.23 -7.32 8.03
CA VAL A 316 -29.00 -7.34 8.82
C VAL A 316 -27.87 -8.11 8.15
N VAL A 317 -28.14 -9.23 7.49
CA VAL A 317 -27.09 -10.01 6.81
C VAL A 317 -26.42 -9.17 5.73
N ASP A 318 -27.19 -8.39 4.98
CA ASP A 318 -26.68 -7.47 3.98
C ASP A 318 -25.85 -6.34 4.60
N ARG A 319 -26.24 -5.86 5.78
CA ARG A 319 -25.48 -4.84 6.54
C ARG A 319 -24.09 -5.33 6.96
N TYR A 320 -23.95 -6.62 7.26
CA TYR A 320 -22.68 -7.23 7.66
C TYR A 320 -21.97 -7.93 6.50
N LYS A 321 -22.40 -7.72 5.24
CA LYS A 321 -21.83 -8.40 4.06
C LYS A 321 -20.31 -8.25 3.94
N LYS A 322 -19.75 -7.07 4.24
CA LYS A 322 -18.29 -6.83 4.24
C LYS A 322 -17.56 -7.67 5.30
N LEU A 323 -18.12 -7.77 6.50
CA LEU A 323 -17.56 -8.60 7.57
C LEU A 323 -17.66 -10.09 7.20
N LEU A 324 -18.85 -10.53 6.79
CA LEU A 324 -19.13 -11.93 6.48
C LEU A 324 -18.28 -12.45 5.32
N SER A 325 -18.00 -11.62 4.30
CA SER A 325 -17.11 -12.01 3.20
C SER A 325 -15.67 -12.23 3.66
N LEU A 326 -15.14 -11.36 4.54
CA LEU A 326 -13.81 -11.54 5.13
C LEU A 326 -13.74 -12.76 6.05
N LEU A 327 -14.78 -13.00 6.84
CA LEU A 327 -14.85 -14.18 7.71
C LEU A 327 -15.00 -15.47 6.90
N ASN A 328 -15.70 -15.44 5.77
CA ASN A 328 -15.79 -16.57 4.87
C ASN A 328 -14.43 -16.89 4.23
N PHE A 329 -13.65 -15.86 3.91
CA PHE A 329 -12.26 -16.05 3.48
C PHE A 329 -11.39 -16.63 4.61
N ALA A 330 -11.49 -16.09 5.83
CA ALA A 330 -10.71 -16.58 6.97
C ALA A 330 -11.09 -18.02 7.35
N VAL A 331 -12.37 -18.37 7.33
CA VAL A 331 -12.84 -19.71 7.75
C VAL A 331 -12.25 -20.81 6.86
N GLN A 332 -12.15 -20.57 5.54
CA GLN A 332 -11.58 -21.51 4.57
C GLN A 332 -10.13 -21.93 4.86
N SER A 333 -9.40 -21.14 5.66
CA SER A 333 -7.98 -21.37 5.96
C SER A 333 -7.72 -21.77 7.41
N ILE A 334 -8.75 -22.10 8.20
CA ILE A 334 -8.61 -22.56 9.59
C ILE A 334 -7.78 -23.84 9.71
N ASP A 335 -7.94 -24.76 8.76
CA ASP A 335 -7.26 -26.07 8.71
C ASP A 335 -5.99 -26.06 7.86
N ASN A 336 -5.48 -24.87 7.51
CA ASN A 336 -4.29 -24.77 6.67
C ASN A 336 -3.08 -25.44 7.34
N SER A 337 -2.28 -26.16 6.55
CA SER A 337 -1.08 -26.87 7.01
C SER A 337 -0.01 -25.92 7.55
N HIS A 338 0.03 -24.68 7.07
CA HIS A 338 0.92 -23.66 7.62
C HIS A 338 0.36 -23.12 8.94
N SER A 339 1.09 -23.38 10.03
CA SER A 339 0.64 -23.13 11.41
C SER A 339 0.18 -21.69 11.67
N MET A 340 0.89 -20.70 11.12
CA MET A 340 0.57 -19.28 11.30
C MET A 340 -0.69 -18.85 10.55
N VAL A 341 -0.94 -19.44 9.37
CA VAL A 341 -2.15 -19.17 8.60
C VAL A 341 -3.35 -19.63 9.40
N GLY A 342 -3.39 -20.92 9.77
CA GLY A 342 -4.48 -21.45 10.57
C GLY A 342 -4.65 -20.70 11.91
N LYS A 343 -3.54 -20.36 12.59
CA LYS A 343 -3.59 -19.60 13.86
C LYS A 343 -4.23 -18.22 13.68
N LEU A 344 -3.84 -17.47 12.66
CA LEU A 344 -4.35 -16.13 12.42
C LEU A 344 -5.81 -16.16 11.94
N SER A 345 -6.18 -17.08 11.05
CA SER A 345 -7.56 -17.28 10.61
C SER A 345 -8.51 -17.54 11.79
N ARG A 346 -8.11 -18.43 12.70
CA ARG A 346 -8.87 -18.70 13.93
C ARG A 346 -8.96 -17.47 14.83
N ARG A 347 -7.86 -16.70 14.96
CA ARG A 347 -7.84 -15.47 15.77
C ARG A 347 -8.79 -14.42 15.20
N VAL A 348 -8.69 -14.11 13.91
CA VAL A 348 -9.55 -13.14 13.22
C VAL A 348 -11.02 -13.49 13.43
N PHE A 349 -11.38 -14.75 13.18
CA PHE A 349 -12.76 -15.23 13.32
C PHE A 349 -13.27 -15.11 14.76
N LEU A 350 -12.49 -15.55 15.75
CA LEU A 350 -12.86 -15.47 17.17
C LEU A 350 -12.96 -14.02 17.65
N SER A 351 -12.05 -13.15 17.21
CA SER A 351 -12.08 -11.73 17.57
C SER A 351 -13.33 -11.04 16.99
N ALA A 352 -13.67 -11.31 15.73
CA ALA A 352 -14.91 -10.81 15.14
C ALA A 352 -16.15 -11.36 15.85
N ALA A 353 -16.16 -12.65 16.22
CA ALA A 353 -17.25 -13.26 16.99
C ALA A 353 -17.50 -12.54 18.33
N ARG A 354 -16.43 -12.13 19.03
CA ARG A 354 -16.56 -11.34 20.26
C ARG A 354 -17.17 -9.97 20.00
N MET A 355 -16.79 -9.31 18.91
CA MET A 355 -17.34 -7.99 18.55
C MET A 355 -18.84 -8.05 18.25
N VAL A 356 -19.33 -9.14 17.64
CA VAL A 356 -20.74 -9.31 17.30
C VAL A 356 -21.55 -10.10 18.35
N ALA A 357 -20.98 -10.38 19.53
CA ALA A 357 -21.66 -11.17 20.56
C ALA A 357 -22.98 -10.54 21.05
N ARG A 358 -23.09 -9.21 20.96
CA ARG A 358 -24.31 -8.45 21.30
C ARG A 358 -25.34 -8.41 20.16
N VAL A 359 -25.05 -9.07 19.04
CA VAL A 359 -25.84 -9.05 17.82
C VAL A 359 -26.22 -10.50 17.46
N PRO A 360 -27.24 -11.10 18.11
CA PRO A 360 -27.45 -12.55 18.12
C PRO A 360 -27.62 -13.17 16.73
N HIS A 361 -28.31 -12.49 15.81
CA HIS A 361 -28.54 -12.99 14.46
C HIS A 361 -27.22 -13.09 13.64
N VAL A 362 -26.29 -12.14 13.79
CA VAL A 362 -24.96 -12.25 13.17
C VAL A 362 -24.14 -13.33 13.86
N PHE A 363 -24.22 -13.44 15.19
CA PHE A 363 -23.50 -14.47 15.93
C PHE A 363 -23.94 -15.89 15.53
N VAL A 364 -25.25 -16.13 15.36
CA VAL A 364 -25.80 -17.38 14.81
C VAL A 364 -25.24 -17.64 13.41
N LYS A 365 -25.15 -16.62 12.56
CA LYS A 365 -24.56 -16.78 11.22
C LYS A 365 -23.11 -17.25 11.27
N LEU A 366 -22.30 -16.73 12.20
CA LEU A 366 -20.93 -17.21 12.41
C LEU A 366 -20.88 -18.68 12.86
N LEU A 367 -21.83 -19.12 13.70
CA LEU A 367 -21.95 -20.52 14.09
C LEU A 367 -22.33 -21.42 12.91
N GLU A 368 -23.22 -20.96 12.03
CA GLU A 368 -23.57 -21.67 10.78
C GLU A 368 -22.34 -21.86 9.88
N MET A 369 -21.51 -20.83 9.70
CA MET A 369 -20.28 -20.91 8.90
C MET A 369 -19.32 -22.00 9.40
N LEU A 370 -19.26 -22.23 10.71
CA LEU A 370 -18.45 -23.29 11.31
C LEU A 370 -19.10 -24.69 11.23
N SER A 371 -20.33 -24.79 10.73
CA SER A 371 -21.07 -26.05 10.62
C SER A 371 -20.92 -26.71 9.26
N VAL A 372 -20.33 -26.01 8.29
CA VAL A 372 -20.19 -26.45 6.89
C VAL A 372 -19.19 -27.62 6.76
N THR A 373 -18.18 -27.69 7.64
CA THR A 373 -17.09 -28.68 7.55
C THR A 373 -16.97 -29.49 8.83
N ARG A 374 -16.73 -30.80 8.72
CA ARG A 374 -16.61 -31.73 9.86
C ARG A 374 -15.19 -31.82 10.45
N SER A 375 -14.34 -30.81 10.24
CA SER A 375 -12.97 -30.86 10.75
C SER A 375 -12.91 -30.61 12.26
N THR A 376 -11.84 -31.10 12.89
CA THR A 376 -11.64 -30.98 14.34
C THR A 376 -11.46 -29.52 14.78
N HIS A 377 -10.84 -28.67 13.97
CA HIS A 377 -10.68 -27.25 14.29
C HIS A 377 -12.00 -26.49 14.19
N TYR A 378 -12.85 -26.79 13.21
CA TYR A 378 -14.18 -26.19 13.10
C TYR A 378 -15.05 -26.56 14.32
N ALA A 379 -15.07 -27.85 14.70
CA ALA A 379 -15.77 -28.30 15.90
C ALA A 379 -15.21 -27.67 17.19
N ARG A 380 -13.90 -27.48 17.29
CA ARG A 380 -13.26 -26.79 18.43
C ARG A 380 -13.63 -25.30 18.47
N MET A 381 -13.62 -24.60 17.34
CA MET A 381 -14.03 -23.20 17.28
C MET A 381 -15.49 -23.03 17.64
N ARG A 382 -16.37 -23.87 17.10
CA ARG A 382 -17.81 -23.83 17.42
C ARG A 382 -18.05 -24.00 18.92
N ARG A 383 -17.37 -24.95 19.56
CA ARG A 383 -17.42 -25.12 21.03
C ARG A 383 -16.95 -23.88 21.79
N ARG A 384 -15.92 -23.17 21.29
CA ARG A 384 -15.42 -21.92 21.90
C ARG A 384 -16.34 -20.72 21.72
N LEU A 385 -17.26 -20.74 20.74
CA LEU A 385 -18.27 -19.69 20.59
C LEU A 385 -19.50 -19.96 21.47
N MET A 386 -19.77 -21.23 21.80
CA MET A 386 -20.91 -21.63 22.63
C MET A 386 -20.61 -21.63 24.13
N ALA A 387 -19.32 -21.62 24.49
CA ALA A 387 -18.83 -21.44 25.86
C ALA A 387 -18.62 -19.95 26.13
#